data_AF-A0A354HQH9-F1
#
_entry.id   AF-A0A354HQH9-F1
#
_cell.length_a   1.000
_cell.length_b   1.000
_cell.length_c   1.000
_cell.angle_alpha   90.00
_cell.angle_beta   90.00
_cell.angle_gamma   90.00
#
_symmetry.space_group_name_H-M   'P 1'
#
loop_
_entity.id
_entity.type
_entity.pdbx_description
1 polymer ?
#
loop_
_entity_poly.entity_id
_entity_poly.type
_entity_poly.pdbx_seq_one_letter_code
_entity_poly.pdbx_strand_id
1 'polypeptide(L)'
;MRRQLLAVLTPLLLAVAIAYILNPVVIWLEQRLSRTLAVLLIFLVFFGISFVFLARFLPMFIEEINSLVMRFPRYVKQVQGLLDKFYRATDRLNLPQSILGALEISLDTIEERLLANLARIPEVTFNVARGLFTFFLVLVLSFYLLRDFELVKDSLYYIIPRKSRSRARKILHEVDSSLGKYIRGQLILALVVGALIYLSLLLLGVEFSLIWGIFAGITNTIPYFGPFLGAVPAVLMALLTSPALALKTILVFVIIQQVESNCISPYVLGKTMGLHPLV
;
A
#
# COMPACT_ATOMS: atom_id res chain seq x y z
N MET A 1 19.07 -8.27 22.15
CA MET A 1 18.93 -6.80 22.12
C MET A 1 18.37 -6.23 20.81
N ARG A 2 18.93 -6.50 19.60
CA ARG A 2 18.45 -5.90 18.32
C ARG A 2 16.95 -6.09 18.02
N ARG A 3 16.39 -7.29 18.26
CA ARG A 3 14.94 -7.55 18.07
C ARG A 3 14.04 -6.79 19.06
N GLN A 4 14.49 -6.59 20.30
CA GLN A 4 13.74 -5.86 21.33
C GLN A 4 13.78 -4.34 21.09
N LEU A 5 14.92 -3.80 20.63
CA LEU A 5 15.04 -2.41 20.21
C LEU A 5 14.14 -2.10 19.01
N LEU A 6 14.12 -2.97 17.99
CA LEU A 6 13.22 -2.81 16.85
C LEU A 6 11.74 -2.87 17.25
N ALA A 7 11.36 -3.75 18.18
CA ALA A 7 9.99 -3.87 18.67
C ALA A 7 9.45 -2.58 19.34
N VAL A 8 10.33 -1.76 19.92
CA VAL A 8 9.96 -0.48 20.54
C VAL A 8 10.12 0.69 19.56
N LEU A 9 11.11 0.65 18.68
CA LEU A 9 11.39 1.72 17.72
C LEU A 9 10.37 1.76 16.58
N THR A 10 9.91 0.61 16.07
CA THR A 10 8.95 0.57 14.96
C THR A 10 7.67 1.36 15.24
N PRO A 11 6.94 1.16 16.36
CA PRO A 11 5.72 1.92 16.61
C PRO A 11 6.00 3.41 16.86
N LEU A 12 7.14 3.76 17.45
CA LEU A 12 7.55 5.16 17.60
C LEU A 12 7.78 5.83 16.24
N LEU A 13 8.49 5.17 15.32
CA LEU A 13 8.74 5.68 13.97
C LEU A 13 7.43 5.87 13.20
N LEU A 14 6.51 4.90 13.29
CA LEU A 14 5.18 5.02 12.68
C LEU A 14 4.40 6.20 13.28
N ALA A 15 4.45 6.37 14.59
CA ALA A 15 3.78 7.47 15.27
C ALA A 15 4.33 8.84 14.87
N VAL A 16 5.66 8.96 14.75
CA VAL A 16 6.31 10.17 14.21
C VAL A 16 5.84 10.43 12.79
N ALA A 17 5.80 9.40 11.92
CA ALA A 17 5.34 9.55 10.55
C ALA A 17 3.88 10.04 10.47
N ILE A 18 2.97 9.46 11.26
CA ILE A 18 1.57 9.86 11.34
C ILE A 18 1.44 11.30 11.85
N ALA A 19 2.10 11.63 12.97
CA ALA A 19 2.07 12.97 13.55
C ALA A 19 2.56 14.00 12.51
N TYR A 20 3.64 13.68 11.82
CA TYR A 20 4.22 14.52 10.79
C TYR A 20 3.31 14.75 9.58
N ILE A 21 2.62 13.71 9.11
CA ILE A 21 1.63 13.79 8.03
C ILE A 21 0.43 14.67 8.42
N LEU A 22 -0.03 14.56 9.67
CA LEU A 22 -1.23 15.24 10.17
C LEU A 22 -0.97 16.66 10.69
N ASN A 23 0.27 17.01 11.06
CA ASN A 23 0.62 18.30 11.65
C ASN A 23 0.17 19.52 10.81
N PRO A 24 0.26 19.52 9.46
CA PRO A 24 -0.24 20.63 8.64
C PRO A 24 -1.75 20.87 8.80
N VAL A 25 -2.54 19.80 9.02
CA VAL A 25 -3.97 19.91 9.29
C VAL A 25 -4.22 20.46 10.69
N VAL A 26 -3.41 20.06 11.67
CA VAL A 26 -3.45 20.62 13.04
C VAL A 26 -3.17 22.12 13.01
N ILE A 27 -2.08 22.55 12.35
CA ILE A 27 -1.70 23.97 12.26
C ILE A 27 -2.82 24.80 11.60
N TRP A 28 -3.50 24.23 10.60
CA TRP A 28 -4.65 24.89 9.96
C TRP A 28 -5.84 25.03 10.92
N LEU A 29 -6.16 23.99 11.71
CA LEU A 29 -7.21 24.02 12.73
C LEU A 29 -6.87 24.88 13.95
N GLU A 30 -5.59 24.96 14.32
CA GLU A 30 -5.06 25.75 15.43
C GLU A 30 -5.30 27.27 15.24
N GLN A 31 -5.59 27.70 14.01
CA GLN A 31 -6.03 29.08 13.73
C GLN A 31 -7.36 29.44 14.39
N ARG A 32 -8.20 28.45 14.74
CA ARG A 32 -9.54 28.65 15.32
C ARG A 32 -9.79 27.89 16.63
N LEU A 33 -8.97 26.90 16.93
CA LEU A 33 -9.13 26.01 18.08
C LEU A 33 -7.82 25.92 18.87
N SER A 34 -7.88 25.55 20.14
CA SER A 34 -6.66 25.18 20.86
C SER A 34 -6.05 23.92 20.21
N ARG A 35 -4.72 23.81 20.26
CA ARG A 35 -3.99 22.68 19.67
C ARG A 35 -4.53 21.32 20.09
N THR A 36 -4.84 21.15 21.38
CA THR A 36 -5.43 19.92 21.92
C THR A 36 -6.80 19.62 21.30
N LEU A 37 -7.66 20.62 21.12
CA LEU A 37 -8.96 20.45 20.46
C LEU A 37 -8.82 20.11 18.98
N ALA A 38 -7.86 20.74 18.29
CA ALA A 38 -7.54 20.40 16.89
C ALA A 38 -7.11 18.93 16.74
N VAL A 39 -6.22 18.45 17.62
CA VAL A 39 -5.78 17.05 17.62
C VAL A 39 -6.94 16.11 17.96
N LEU A 40 -7.74 16.42 18.99
CA LEU A 40 -8.92 15.62 19.33
C LEU A 40 -9.91 15.52 18.17
N LEU A 41 -10.18 16.63 17.47
CA LEU A 41 -11.07 16.66 16.32
C LEU A 41 -10.53 15.80 15.17
N ILE A 42 -9.22 15.88 14.87
CA ILE A 42 -8.59 15.04 13.83
C ILE A 42 -8.71 13.55 14.18
N PHE A 43 -8.45 13.17 15.44
CA PHE A 43 -8.59 11.78 15.86
C PHE A 43 -10.05 11.32 15.83
N LEU A 44 -11.00 12.16 16.23
CA LEU A 44 -12.43 11.88 16.14
C LEU A 44 -12.87 11.63 14.70
N VAL A 45 -12.46 12.50 13.77
CA VAL A 45 -12.73 12.35 12.34
C VAL A 45 -12.04 11.10 11.79
N PHE A 46 -10.78 10.85 12.14
CA PHE A 46 -10.04 9.66 11.73
C PHE A 46 -10.73 8.37 12.19
N PHE A 47 -11.13 8.27 13.46
CA PHE A 47 -11.85 7.11 13.97
C PHE A 47 -13.24 6.97 13.35
N GLY A 48 -13.96 8.07 13.13
CA GLY A 48 -15.26 8.06 12.46
C GLY A 48 -15.18 7.54 11.03
N ILE A 49 -14.25 8.08 10.23
CA ILE A 49 -13.99 7.63 8.86
C ILE A 49 -13.52 6.17 8.86
N SER A 50 -12.58 5.82 9.75
CA SER A 50 -12.06 4.45 9.83
C SER A 50 -13.14 3.46 10.23
N PHE A 51 -14.04 3.82 11.13
CA PHE A 51 -15.17 2.98 11.53
C PHE A 51 -16.12 2.72 10.36
N VAL A 52 -16.54 3.78 9.65
CA VAL A 52 -17.42 3.64 8.47
C VAL A 52 -16.73 2.84 7.37
N PHE A 53 -15.45 3.13 7.11
CA PHE A 53 -14.63 2.41 6.14
C PHE A 53 -14.56 0.93 6.49
N LEU A 54 -14.11 0.58 7.70
CA LEU A 54 -13.99 -0.82 8.14
C LEU A 54 -15.34 -1.54 8.14
N ALA A 55 -16.42 -0.89 8.59
CA ALA A 55 -17.74 -1.49 8.61
C ALA A 55 -18.26 -1.88 7.22
N ARG A 56 -17.85 -1.16 6.16
CA ARG A 56 -18.25 -1.43 4.77
C ARG A 56 -17.25 -2.28 4.00
N PHE A 57 -15.97 -1.97 4.18
CA PHE A 57 -14.86 -2.54 3.43
C PHE A 57 -14.45 -3.91 3.96
N LEU A 58 -14.43 -4.08 5.30
CA LEU A 58 -13.93 -5.31 5.91
C LEU A 58 -14.78 -6.54 5.54
N PRO A 59 -16.12 -6.49 5.52
CA PRO A 59 -16.94 -7.62 5.06
C PRO A 59 -16.64 -7.99 3.60
N MET A 60 -16.60 -6.99 2.70
CA MET A 60 -16.29 -7.19 1.27
C MET A 60 -14.90 -7.82 1.08
N PHE A 61 -13.90 -7.32 1.82
CA PHE A 61 -12.55 -7.86 1.77
C PHE A 61 -12.48 -9.31 2.29
N ILE A 62 -13.16 -9.62 3.40
CA ILE A 62 -13.23 -10.97 3.95
C ILE A 62 -13.91 -11.93 2.96
N GLU A 63 -15.00 -11.51 2.32
CA GLU A 63 -15.69 -12.29 1.29
C GLU A 63 -14.81 -12.59 0.08
N GLU A 64 -14.08 -11.58 -0.42
CA GLU A 64 -13.11 -11.77 -1.51
C GLU A 64 -11.98 -12.74 -1.12
N ILE A 65 -11.40 -12.58 0.08
CA ILE A 65 -10.34 -13.47 0.57
C ILE A 65 -10.85 -14.90 0.74
N ASN A 66 -12.01 -15.10 1.36
CA ASN A 66 -12.60 -16.43 1.53
C ASN A 66 -12.90 -17.08 0.18
N SER A 67 -13.45 -16.30 -0.76
CA SER A 67 -13.73 -16.77 -2.12
C SER A 67 -12.45 -17.12 -2.88
N LEU A 68 -11.38 -16.33 -2.71
CA LEU A 68 -10.08 -16.62 -3.30
C LEU A 68 -9.51 -17.92 -2.75
N VAL A 69 -9.53 -18.11 -1.43
CA VAL A 69 -9.04 -19.34 -0.77
C VAL A 69 -9.83 -20.56 -1.24
N MET A 70 -11.17 -20.49 -1.29
CA MET A 70 -12.02 -21.61 -1.73
C MET A 70 -11.85 -21.94 -3.22
N ARG A 71 -11.62 -20.93 -4.07
CA ARG A 71 -11.47 -21.11 -5.52
C ARG A 71 -10.01 -21.32 -5.96
N PHE A 72 -9.05 -21.10 -5.07
CA PHE A 72 -7.63 -21.21 -5.36
C PHE A 72 -7.24 -22.54 -6.05
N PRO A 73 -7.71 -23.73 -5.58
CA PRO A 73 -7.39 -24.99 -6.24
C PRO A 73 -7.89 -25.06 -7.69
N ARG A 74 -9.02 -24.40 -7.98
CA ARG A 74 -9.57 -24.31 -9.34
C ARG A 74 -8.68 -23.45 -10.23
N TYR A 75 -8.21 -22.30 -9.75
CA TYR A 75 -7.32 -21.42 -10.52
C TYR A 75 -6.00 -22.12 -10.84
N VAL A 76 -5.45 -22.87 -9.88
CA VAL A 76 -4.26 -23.72 -10.11
C VAL A 76 -4.50 -24.70 -11.26
N LYS A 77 -5.63 -25.44 -11.26
CA LYS A 77 -5.98 -26.37 -12.34
C LYS A 77 -6.19 -25.68 -13.69
N GLN A 78 -6.74 -24.47 -13.71
CA GLN A 78 -6.89 -23.70 -14.94
C GLN A 78 -5.55 -23.25 -15.50
N VAL A 79 -4.63 -22.79 -14.65
CA VAL A 79 -3.26 -22.46 -15.06
C VAL A 79 -2.55 -23.69 -15.64
N GLN A 80 -2.66 -24.85 -14.99
CA GLN A 80 -2.13 -26.12 -15.52
C GLN A 80 -2.67 -26.41 -16.93
N GLY A 81 -3.99 -26.36 -17.11
CA GLY A 81 -4.59 -26.62 -18.42
C GLY A 81 -4.18 -25.61 -19.50
N LEU A 82 -3.89 -24.36 -19.15
CA LEU A 82 -3.35 -23.36 -20.08
C LEU A 82 -1.89 -23.67 -20.44
N LEU A 83 -1.07 -24.04 -19.45
CA LEU A 83 0.32 -24.44 -19.65
C LEU A 83 0.41 -25.73 -20.49
N ASP A 84 -0.45 -26.72 -20.25
CA ASP A 84 -0.50 -27.96 -21.03
C ASP A 84 -0.87 -27.71 -22.50
N LYS A 85 -1.83 -26.80 -22.74
CA LYS A 85 -2.18 -26.39 -24.11
C LYS A 85 -1.04 -25.64 -24.78
N PHE A 86 -0.35 -24.77 -24.04
CA PHE A 86 0.83 -24.06 -24.52
C PHE A 86 1.97 -25.03 -24.83
N TYR A 87 2.23 -26.00 -23.95
CA TYR A 87 3.19 -27.09 -24.13
C TYR A 87 2.90 -27.88 -25.40
N ARG A 88 1.67 -28.36 -25.60
CA ARG A 88 1.29 -29.11 -26.82
C ARG A 88 1.39 -28.27 -28.09
N ALA A 89 1.18 -26.97 -28.01
CA ALA A 89 1.40 -26.05 -29.13
C ALA A 89 2.90 -25.82 -29.40
N THR A 90 3.73 -25.92 -28.37
CA THR A 90 5.17 -25.65 -28.36
C THR A 90 6.01 -26.88 -28.71
N ASP A 91 5.56 -28.09 -28.39
CA ASP A 91 6.15 -29.36 -28.86
C ASP A 91 6.15 -29.43 -30.40
N ARG A 92 5.22 -28.72 -31.06
CA ARG A 92 5.25 -28.53 -32.52
C ARG A 92 6.38 -27.61 -33.01
N LEU A 93 7.05 -26.89 -32.10
CA LEU A 93 8.08 -25.87 -32.35
C LEU A 93 9.48 -26.26 -31.81
N ASN A 94 9.67 -27.47 -31.23
CA ASN A 94 10.95 -27.99 -30.73
C ASN A 94 11.70 -27.03 -29.76
N LEU A 95 11.03 -26.49 -28.73
CA LEU A 95 11.73 -25.66 -27.73
C LEU A 95 12.63 -26.48 -26.78
N PRO A 96 13.69 -25.86 -26.20
CA PRO A 96 14.63 -26.53 -25.30
C PRO A 96 14.00 -27.10 -24.03
N GLN A 97 14.45 -28.30 -23.62
CA GLN A 97 14.03 -29.01 -22.40
C GLN A 97 14.23 -28.22 -21.09
N SER A 98 15.14 -27.23 -21.08
CA SER A 98 15.38 -26.34 -19.94
C SER A 98 14.20 -25.40 -19.64
N ILE A 99 13.43 -25.01 -20.66
CA ILE A 99 12.21 -24.22 -20.49
C ILE A 99 11.09 -25.11 -19.93
N LEU A 100 11.06 -26.38 -20.33
CA LEU A 100 10.09 -27.38 -19.89
C LEU A 100 10.26 -27.75 -18.42
N GLY A 101 11.50 -27.99 -17.97
CA GLY A 101 11.79 -28.27 -16.55
C GLY A 101 11.59 -27.07 -15.61
N ALA A 102 11.66 -25.83 -16.12
CA ALA A 102 11.36 -24.63 -15.33
C ALA A 102 9.84 -24.40 -15.15
N LEU A 103 9.02 -24.98 -16.04
CA LEU A 103 7.55 -24.91 -16.01
C LEU A 103 6.90 -26.09 -15.27
N GLU A 104 7.67 -27.12 -14.93
CA GLU A 104 7.28 -28.23 -14.07
C GLU A 104 7.20 -27.73 -12.61
N ILE A 105 6.28 -26.79 -12.38
CA ILE A 105 5.92 -26.34 -11.06
C ILE A 105 5.25 -27.55 -10.39
N SER A 106 5.89 -28.12 -9.39
CA SER A 106 5.30 -29.18 -8.56
C SER A 106 4.15 -28.59 -7.74
N LEU A 107 2.99 -28.46 -8.35
CA LEU A 107 1.81 -27.80 -7.80
C LEU A 107 1.24 -28.54 -6.59
N ASP A 108 1.58 -29.83 -6.44
CA ASP A 108 1.36 -30.61 -5.20
C ASP A 108 2.06 -29.94 -4.01
N THR A 109 3.26 -29.38 -4.19
CA THR A 109 3.96 -28.65 -3.13
C THR A 109 3.34 -27.29 -2.84
N ILE A 110 2.63 -26.68 -3.79
CA ILE A 110 1.93 -25.40 -3.58
C ILE A 110 0.62 -25.62 -2.82
N GLU A 111 -0.15 -26.65 -3.19
CA GLU A 111 -1.37 -27.05 -2.49
C GLU A 111 -1.07 -27.46 -1.04
N GLU A 112 -0.08 -28.33 -0.83
CA GLU A 112 0.36 -28.73 0.52
C GLU A 112 0.87 -27.56 1.35
N ARG A 113 1.66 -26.63 0.77
CA ARG A 113 2.14 -25.43 1.47
C ARG A 113 1.00 -24.47 1.81
N LEU A 114 -0.01 -24.33 0.95
CA LEU A 114 -1.16 -23.49 1.23
C LEU A 114 -1.99 -24.06 2.38
N LEU A 115 -2.29 -25.36 2.33
CA LEU A 115 -3.04 -26.06 3.38
C LEU A 115 -2.27 -26.06 4.72
N ALA A 116 -0.95 -26.24 4.68
CA ALA A 116 -0.11 -26.15 5.88
C ALA A 116 -0.08 -24.74 6.49
N ASN A 117 -0.16 -23.69 5.68
CA ASN A 117 -0.26 -22.31 6.17
C ASN A 117 -1.66 -21.97 6.70
N LEU A 118 -2.72 -22.55 6.13
CA LEU A 118 -4.09 -22.44 6.64
C LEU A 118 -4.26 -23.21 7.96
N ALA A 119 -3.56 -24.32 8.18
CA ALA A 119 -3.58 -25.04 9.46
C ALA A 119 -2.95 -24.24 10.63
N ARG A 120 -2.20 -23.17 10.35
CA ARG A 120 -1.62 -22.27 11.37
C ARG A 120 -2.56 -21.16 11.84
N ILE A 121 -3.84 -21.18 11.44
CA ILE A 121 -4.87 -20.22 11.87
C ILE A 121 -4.89 -19.98 13.41
N PRO A 122 -4.65 -20.96 14.30
CA PRO A 122 -4.57 -20.70 15.74
C PRO A 122 -3.44 -19.73 16.15
N GLU A 123 -2.32 -19.67 15.41
CA GLU A 123 -1.22 -18.71 15.63
C GLU A 123 -1.59 -17.29 15.19
N VAL A 124 -2.58 -17.15 14.29
CA VAL A 124 -3.09 -15.86 13.81
C VAL A 124 -3.74 -15.06 14.95
N THR A 125 -4.41 -15.71 15.89
CA THR A 125 -5.06 -15.05 17.03
C THR A 125 -4.06 -14.28 17.91
N PHE A 126 -2.91 -14.89 18.23
CA PHE A 126 -1.85 -14.22 19.00
C PHE A 126 -1.16 -13.08 18.22
N ASN A 127 -1.13 -13.17 16.90
CA ASN A 127 -0.58 -12.12 16.04
C ASN A 127 -1.54 -10.94 15.87
N VAL A 128 -2.86 -11.21 15.82
CA VAL A 128 -3.91 -10.17 15.80
C VAL A 128 -3.87 -9.38 17.11
N ALA A 129 -3.80 -10.04 18.27
CA ALA A 129 -3.72 -9.35 19.56
C ALA A 129 -2.47 -8.44 19.66
N ARG A 130 -1.30 -8.93 19.22
CA ARG A 130 -0.06 -8.13 19.14
C ARG A 130 -0.19 -6.96 18.16
N GLY A 131 -0.82 -7.18 17.02
CA GLY A 131 -1.10 -6.15 16.02
C GLY A 131 -1.99 -5.04 16.59
N LEU A 132 -3.08 -5.40 17.27
CA LEU A 132 -3.99 -4.46 17.93
C LEU A 132 -3.29 -3.64 19.01
N PHE A 133 -2.48 -4.30 19.85
CA PHE A 133 -1.69 -3.59 20.86
C PHE A 133 -0.72 -2.59 20.22
N THR A 134 0.01 -3.02 19.17
CA THR A 134 0.95 -2.16 18.45
C THR A 134 0.23 -0.99 17.79
N PHE A 135 -0.91 -1.24 17.15
CA PHE A 135 -1.75 -0.20 16.54
C PHE A 135 -2.24 0.81 17.57
N PHE A 136 -2.76 0.34 18.71
CA PHE A 136 -3.20 1.21 19.80
C PHE A 136 -2.04 2.06 20.33
N LEU A 137 -0.86 1.45 20.51
CA LEU A 137 0.34 2.15 20.97
C LEU A 137 0.80 3.22 19.97
N VAL A 138 0.80 2.91 18.66
CA VAL A 138 1.08 3.89 17.59
C VAL A 138 0.10 5.06 17.66
N LEU A 139 -1.21 4.81 17.84
CA LEU A 139 -2.22 5.86 17.95
C LEU A 139 -1.99 6.77 19.16
N VAL A 140 -1.73 6.19 20.33
CA VAL A 140 -1.46 6.95 21.56
C VAL A 140 -0.18 7.79 21.39
N LEU A 141 0.90 7.20 20.88
CA LEU A 141 2.14 7.94 20.62
C LEU A 141 1.91 9.06 19.59
N SER A 142 1.14 8.80 18.53
CA SER A 142 0.83 9.79 17.50
C SER A 142 0.06 10.97 18.11
N PHE A 143 -0.89 10.70 19.00
CA PHE A 143 -1.66 11.73 19.68
C PHE A 143 -0.75 12.66 20.49
N TYR A 144 0.11 12.10 21.34
CA TYR A 144 1.03 12.89 22.16
C TYR A 144 2.06 13.65 21.32
N LEU A 145 2.68 12.99 20.32
CA LEU A 145 3.65 13.62 19.42
C LEU A 145 3.02 14.74 18.59
N LEU A 146 1.75 14.61 18.19
CA LEU A 146 1.05 15.62 17.41
C LEU A 146 0.64 16.82 18.28
N ARG A 147 0.14 16.53 19.49
CA ARG A 147 -0.20 17.56 20.49
C ARG A 147 1.03 18.37 20.88
N ASP A 148 2.16 17.73 21.12
CA ASP A 148 3.38 18.36 21.63
C ASP A 148 4.45 18.54 20.54
N PHE A 149 4.07 18.54 19.26
CA PHE A 149 4.98 18.47 18.11
C PHE A 149 6.07 19.55 18.12
N GLU A 150 5.70 20.81 18.40
CA GLU A 150 6.68 21.92 18.45
C GLU A 150 7.66 21.75 19.61
N LEU A 151 7.20 21.26 20.77
CA LEU A 151 8.09 20.98 21.92
C LEU A 151 9.07 19.85 21.58
N VAL A 152 8.61 18.80 20.89
CA VAL A 152 9.45 17.69 20.44
C VAL A 152 10.46 18.17 19.40
N LYS A 153 10.03 19.00 18.44
CA LYS A 153 10.88 19.61 17.41
C LYS A 153 11.96 20.50 18.03
N ASP A 154 11.58 21.34 18.98
CA ASP A 154 12.50 22.23 19.69
C ASP A 154 13.51 21.45 20.52
N SER A 155 13.06 20.38 21.20
CA SER A 155 13.92 19.46 21.95
C SER A 155 15.03 18.85 21.09
N LEU A 156 14.73 18.49 19.84
CA LEU A 156 15.73 17.96 18.90
C LEU A 156 16.81 18.99 18.55
N TYR A 157 16.49 20.29 18.49
CA TYR A 157 17.48 21.34 18.26
C TYR A 157 18.42 21.53 19.47
N TYR A 158 18.06 21.06 20.66
CA TYR A 158 18.94 21.11 21.84
C TYR A 158 20.15 20.19 21.77
N ILE A 159 20.06 19.12 20.98
CA ILE A 159 21.16 18.16 20.75
C ILE A 159 22.23 18.76 19.82
N ILE A 160 21.85 19.74 18.99
CA ILE A 160 22.74 20.34 17.99
C ILE A 160 23.65 21.40 18.65
N PRO A 161 24.98 21.35 18.40
CA PRO A 161 25.91 22.36 18.92
C PRO A 161 25.49 23.79 18.55
N ARG A 162 25.61 24.72 19.52
CA ARG A 162 25.14 26.12 19.38
C ARG A 162 25.64 26.80 18.10
N LYS A 163 26.89 26.58 17.71
CA LYS A 163 27.52 27.18 16.51
C LYS A 163 26.82 26.80 15.20
N SER A 164 26.22 25.62 15.14
CA SER A 164 25.60 25.08 13.91
C SER A 164 24.07 25.14 13.93
N ARG A 165 23.45 25.53 15.04
CA ARG A 165 21.99 25.45 15.24
C ARG A 165 21.19 26.25 14.21
N SER A 166 21.64 27.47 13.86
CA SER A 166 20.96 28.30 12.85
C SER A 166 20.97 27.64 11.46
N ARG A 167 22.13 27.10 11.04
CA ARG A 167 22.27 26.39 9.77
C ARG A 167 21.45 25.10 9.74
N ALA A 168 21.50 24.33 10.82
CA ALA A 168 20.73 23.10 10.95
C ALA A 168 19.22 23.36 10.91
N ARG A 169 18.73 24.44 11.54
CA ARG A 169 17.30 24.81 11.53
C ARG A 169 16.79 25.10 10.13
N LYS A 170 17.56 25.82 9.30
CA LYS A 170 17.20 26.08 7.89
C LYS A 170 17.12 24.79 7.08
N ILE A 171 18.17 23.97 7.13
CA ILE A 171 18.22 22.69 6.39
C ILE A 171 17.08 21.77 6.83
N LEU A 172 16.88 21.61 8.14
CA LEU A 172 15.83 20.76 8.68
C LEU A 172 14.44 21.27 8.29
N HIS A 173 14.23 22.58 8.17
CA HIS A 173 12.96 23.13 7.72
C HIS A 173 12.69 22.88 6.23
N GLU A 174 13.71 22.95 5.38
CA GLU A 174 13.59 22.65 3.94
C GLU A 174 13.33 21.16 3.71
N VAL A 175 14.05 20.28 4.42
CA VAL A 175 13.80 18.84 4.42
C VAL A 175 12.40 18.54 4.95
N ASP A 176 11.99 19.22 6.03
CA ASP A 176 10.67 19.08 6.64
C ASP A 176 9.54 19.43 5.64
N SER A 177 9.62 20.56 4.95
CA SER A 177 8.60 20.91 3.96
C SER A 177 8.55 19.90 2.80
N SER A 178 9.71 19.43 2.34
CA SER A 178 9.82 18.59 1.14
C SER A 178 9.39 17.15 1.40
N LEU A 179 9.89 16.54 2.48
CA LEU A 179 9.58 15.16 2.86
C LEU A 179 8.09 15.02 3.20
N GLY A 180 7.54 15.97 3.97
CA GLY A 180 6.13 15.94 4.34
C GLY A 180 5.19 16.04 3.15
N LYS A 181 5.49 16.92 2.18
CA LYS A 181 4.70 17.01 0.94
C LYS A 181 4.82 15.73 0.10
N TYR A 182 6.03 15.17 -0.03
CA TYR A 182 6.25 13.93 -0.77
C TYR A 182 5.48 12.74 -0.19
N ILE A 183 5.57 12.50 1.13
CA ILE A 183 4.88 11.37 1.79
C ILE A 183 3.36 11.50 1.63
N ARG A 184 2.81 12.69 1.86
CA ARG A 184 1.38 12.96 1.65
C ARG A 184 0.96 12.74 0.20
N GLY A 185 1.78 13.22 -0.74
CA GLY A 185 1.52 13.03 -2.16
C GLY A 185 1.51 11.56 -2.57
N GLN A 186 2.47 10.77 -2.07
CA GLN A 186 2.51 9.32 -2.31
C GLN A 186 1.29 8.59 -1.75
N LEU A 187 0.84 8.95 -0.53
CA LEU A 187 -0.39 8.38 0.03
C LEU A 187 -1.63 8.72 -0.81
N ILE A 188 -1.74 9.97 -1.29
CA ILE A 188 -2.83 10.39 -2.18
C ILE A 188 -2.77 9.60 -3.50
N LEU A 189 -1.60 9.46 -4.10
CA LEU A 189 -1.42 8.68 -5.34
C LEU A 189 -1.82 7.22 -5.16
N ALA A 190 -1.34 6.56 -4.10
CA ALA A 190 -1.68 5.18 -3.79
C ALA A 190 -3.20 4.98 -3.64
N LEU A 191 -3.88 5.89 -2.94
CA LEU A 191 -5.34 5.85 -2.76
C LEU A 191 -6.10 6.08 -4.06
N VAL A 192 -5.72 7.09 -4.84
CA VAL A 192 -6.40 7.43 -6.09
C VAL A 192 -6.19 6.32 -7.13
N VAL A 193 -4.97 5.86 -7.32
CA VAL A 193 -4.64 4.77 -8.26
C VAL A 193 -5.35 3.48 -7.85
N GLY A 194 -5.27 3.11 -6.57
CA GLY A 194 -5.95 1.92 -6.05
C GLY A 194 -7.47 1.98 -6.24
N ALA A 195 -8.08 3.13 -5.99
CA ALA A 195 -9.52 3.34 -6.20
C ALA A 195 -9.91 3.27 -7.68
N LEU A 196 -9.14 3.92 -8.57
CA LEU A 196 -9.38 3.88 -10.02
C LEU A 196 -9.28 2.45 -10.56
N ILE A 197 -8.28 1.70 -10.11
CA ILE A 197 -8.10 0.29 -10.50
C ILE A 197 -9.25 -0.56 -9.97
N TYR A 198 -9.58 -0.46 -8.67
CA TYR A 198 -10.72 -1.15 -8.08
C TYR A 198 -12.01 -0.93 -8.87
N LEU A 199 -12.38 0.35 -9.09
CA LEU A 199 -13.59 0.70 -9.81
C LEU A 199 -13.58 0.18 -11.25
N SER A 200 -12.44 0.27 -11.94
CA SER A 200 -12.34 -0.20 -13.33
C SER A 200 -12.43 -1.72 -13.42
N LEU A 201 -11.78 -2.46 -12.51
CA LEU A 201 -11.86 -3.92 -12.44
C LEU A 201 -13.26 -4.39 -12.07
N LEU A 202 -13.92 -3.69 -11.14
CA LEU A 202 -15.31 -3.93 -10.76
C LEU A 202 -16.24 -3.77 -11.97
N LEU A 203 -16.08 -2.69 -12.74
CA LEU A 203 -16.87 -2.44 -13.96
C LEU A 203 -16.61 -3.48 -15.07
N LEU A 204 -15.37 -3.97 -15.18
CA LEU A 204 -15.01 -5.03 -16.13
C LEU A 204 -15.49 -6.42 -15.67
N GLY A 205 -15.90 -6.58 -14.41
CA GLY A 205 -16.29 -7.87 -13.83
C GLY A 205 -15.11 -8.79 -13.55
N VAL A 206 -13.93 -8.23 -13.26
CA VAL A 206 -12.75 -9.01 -12.85
C VAL A 206 -12.92 -9.45 -11.40
N GLU A 207 -12.76 -10.76 -11.14
CA GLU A 207 -12.85 -11.31 -9.79
C GLU A 207 -11.77 -10.73 -8.87
N PHE A 208 -12.14 -10.51 -7.60
CA PHE A 208 -11.26 -9.94 -6.56
C PHE A 208 -10.79 -8.51 -6.87
N SER A 209 -11.65 -7.72 -7.51
CA SER A 209 -11.36 -6.33 -7.89
C SER A 209 -10.86 -5.48 -6.73
N LEU A 210 -11.37 -5.69 -5.50
CA LEU A 210 -10.96 -4.93 -4.33
C LEU A 210 -9.52 -5.30 -3.92
N ILE A 211 -9.23 -6.59 -3.80
CA ILE A 211 -7.88 -7.08 -3.49
C ILE A 211 -6.86 -6.52 -4.49
N TRP A 212 -7.18 -6.57 -5.79
CA TRP A 212 -6.26 -6.07 -6.83
C TRP A 212 -6.11 -4.55 -6.83
N GLY A 213 -7.19 -3.81 -6.54
CA GLY A 213 -7.11 -2.35 -6.36
C GLY A 213 -6.23 -1.94 -5.18
N ILE A 214 -6.39 -2.60 -4.03
CA ILE A 214 -5.53 -2.38 -2.85
C ILE A 214 -4.08 -2.71 -3.19
N PHE A 215 -3.85 -3.89 -3.78
CA PHE A 215 -2.52 -4.35 -4.11
C PHE A 215 -1.82 -3.39 -5.07
N ALA A 216 -2.50 -2.97 -6.13
CA ALA A 216 -1.97 -2.01 -7.08
C ALA A 216 -1.70 -0.64 -6.46
N GLY A 217 -2.58 -0.14 -5.58
CA GLY A 217 -2.34 1.10 -4.85
C GLY A 217 -1.09 1.03 -3.95
N ILE A 218 -0.92 -0.08 -3.23
CA ILE A 218 0.28 -0.31 -2.38
C ILE A 218 1.53 -0.39 -3.25
N THR A 219 1.53 -1.22 -4.29
CA THR A 219 2.70 -1.42 -5.14
C THR A 219 3.07 -0.14 -5.87
N ASN A 220 2.10 0.73 -6.22
CA ASN A 220 2.36 2.03 -6.85
C ASN A 220 3.31 2.94 -6.05
N THR A 221 3.51 2.69 -4.75
CA THR A 221 4.51 3.38 -3.93
C THR A 221 5.95 3.04 -4.34
N ILE A 222 6.17 1.92 -5.03
CA ILE A 222 7.46 1.46 -5.56
C ILE A 222 7.64 2.07 -6.97
N PRO A 223 8.54 3.04 -7.17
CA PRO A 223 8.72 3.69 -8.47
C PRO A 223 9.12 2.69 -9.56
N TYR A 224 8.64 2.91 -10.79
CA TYR A 224 8.87 2.10 -11.99
C TYR A 224 8.31 0.67 -11.96
N PHE A 225 8.41 -0.03 -10.84
CA PHE A 225 7.96 -1.42 -10.68
C PHE A 225 6.52 -1.52 -10.21
N GLY A 226 6.04 -0.54 -9.44
CA GLY A 226 4.73 -0.56 -8.80
C GLY A 226 3.55 -0.84 -9.73
N PRO A 227 3.46 -0.12 -10.88
CA PRO A 227 2.46 -0.38 -11.91
C PRO A 227 2.46 -1.83 -12.40
N PHE A 228 3.64 -2.36 -12.70
CA PHE A 228 3.80 -3.71 -13.22
C PHE A 228 3.43 -4.76 -12.17
N LEU A 229 3.94 -4.59 -10.94
CA LEU A 229 3.61 -5.48 -9.83
C LEU A 229 2.11 -5.52 -9.58
N GLY A 230 1.42 -4.37 -9.61
CA GLY A 230 -0.03 -4.29 -9.44
C GLY A 230 -0.81 -4.91 -10.60
N ALA A 231 -0.36 -4.71 -11.84
CA ALA A 231 -1.05 -5.18 -13.04
C ALA A 231 -0.97 -6.69 -13.22
N VAL A 232 0.20 -7.31 -13.00
CA VAL A 232 0.45 -8.72 -13.29
C VAL A 232 -0.61 -9.65 -12.69
N PRO A 233 -0.88 -9.64 -11.37
CA PRO A 233 -1.81 -10.60 -10.80
C PRO A 233 -3.27 -10.31 -11.20
N ALA A 234 -3.64 -9.04 -11.37
CA ALA A 234 -4.98 -8.67 -11.84
C ALA A 234 -5.23 -9.13 -13.30
N VAL A 235 -4.24 -8.96 -14.17
CA VAL A 235 -4.29 -9.41 -15.57
C VAL A 235 -4.33 -10.94 -15.65
N LEU A 236 -3.55 -11.63 -14.81
CA LEU A 236 -3.62 -13.09 -14.72
C LEU A 236 -5.02 -13.56 -14.30
N MET A 237 -5.62 -12.94 -13.29
CA MET A 237 -6.99 -13.26 -12.90
C MET A 237 -8.01 -13.02 -14.01
N ALA A 238 -7.88 -11.92 -14.75
CA ALA A 238 -8.71 -11.65 -15.92
C ALA A 238 -8.52 -12.69 -17.03
N LEU A 239 -7.29 -13.15 -17.25
CA LEU A 239 -6.94 -14.16 -18.25
C LEU A 239 -7.58 -15.52 -17.96
N LEU A 240 -7.70 -15.90 -16.68
CA LEU A 240 -8.41 -17.11 -16.26
C LEU A 240 -9.90 -17.08 -16.63
N THR A 241 -10.47 -15.88 -16.79
CA THR A 241 -11.85 -15.71 -17.27
C THR A 241 -11.91 -15.69 -18.79
N SER A 242 -11.14 -14.82 -19.44
CA SER A 242 -10.97 -14.83 -20.91
C SER A 242 -9.78 -13.97 -21.37
N PRO A 243 -9.15 -14.29 -22.52
CA PRO A 243 -8.11 -13.44 -23.10
C PRO A 243 -8.58 -12.02 -23.45
N ALA A 244 -9.85 -11.87 -23.86
CA ALA A 244 -10.43 -10.57 -24.16
C ALA A 244 -10.56 -9.70 -22.90
N LEU A 245 -10.94 -10.29 -21.76
CA LEU A 245 -10.98 -9.59 -20.49
C LEU A 245 -9.57 -9.18 -20.04
N ALA A 246 -8.57 -10.07 -20.16
CA ALA A 246 -7.18 -9.75 -19.87
C ALA A 246 -6.67 -8.56 -20.68
N LEU A 247 -6.97 -8.51 -21.98
CA LEU A 247 -6.57 -7.39 -22.84
C LEU A 247 -7.25 -6.07 -22.40
N LYS A 248 -8.54 -6.10 -22.04
CA LYS A 248 -9.24 -4.94 -21.48
C LYS A 248 -8.62 -4.50 -20.16
N THR A 249 -8.25 -5.44 -19.29
CA THR A 249 -7.58 -5.14 -18.02
C THR A 249 -6.21 -4.50 -18.26
N ILE A 250 -5.39 -5.02 -19.17
CA ILE A 250 -4.11 -4.40 -19.56
C ILE A 250 -4.34 -2.96 -20.03
N LEU A 251 -5.31 -2.75 -20.92
CA LEU A 251 -5.62 -1.43 -21.44
C LEU A 251 -6.03 -0.46 -20.33
N VAL A 252 -6.86 -0.89 -19.38
CA VAL A 252 -7.25 -0.09 -18.21
C VAL A 252 -6.03 0.29 -17.36
N PHE A 253 -5.14 -0.67 -17.06
CA PHE A 253 -3.92 -0.37 -16.31
C PHE A 253 -3.05 0.64 -17.05
N VAL A 254 -2.86 0.49 -18.36
CA VAL A 254 -2.11 1.45 -19.18
C VAL A 254 -2.76 2.84 -19.12
N ILE A 255 -4.08 2.95 -19.31
CA ILE A 255 -4.78 4.23 -19.25
C ILE A 255 -4.61 4.89 -17.88
N ILE A 256 -4.83 4.14 -16.79
CA ILE A 256 -4.71 4.68 -15.43
C ILE A 256 -3.27 5.15 -15.17
N GLN A 257 -2.26 4.40 -15.64
CA GLN A 257 -0.86 4.80 -15.49
C GLN A 257 -0.51 6.04 -16.30
N GLN A 258 -1.02 6.18 -17.52
CA GLN A 258 -0.85 7.40 -18.29
C GLN A 258 -1.51 8.61 -17.61
N VAL A 259 -2.70 8.44 -17.04
CA VAL A 259 -3.40 9.50 -16.29
C VAL A 259 -2.65 9.84 -15.00
N GLU A 260 -2.16 8.82 -14.29
CA GLU A 260 -1.33 8.97 -13.09
C GLU A 260 -0.09 9.80 -13.41
N SER A 261 0.73 9.35 -14.36
CA SER A 261 2.04 9.94 -14.62
C SER A 261 1.95 11.32 -15.28
N ASN A 262 0.97 11.56 -16.14
CA ASN A 262 0.86 12.82 -16.88
C ASN A 262 -0.07 13.86 -16.23
N CYS A 263 -1.00 13.45 -15.36
CA CYS A 263 -1.99 14.38 -14.78
C CYS A 263 -1.95 14.38 -13.25
N ILE A 264 -2.10 13.22 -12.61
CA ILE A 264 -2.29 13.14 -11.16
C ILE A 264 -0.97 13.43 -10.43
N SER A 265 0.12 12.78 -10.83
CA SER A 265 1.45 12.94 -10.22
C SER A 265 1.96 14.38 -10.31
N PRO A 266 1.91 15.07 -11.46
CA PRO A 266 2.29 16.49 -11.53
C PRO A 266 1.42 17.39 -10.64
N TYR A 267 0.11 17.12 -10.53
CA TYR A 267 -0.77 17.91 -9.68
C TYR A 267 -0.51 17.69 -8.18
N VAL A 268 -0.24 16.44 -7.79
CA VAL A 268 -0.06 16.03 -6.39
C VAL A 268 1.36 16.27 -5.90
N LEU A 269 2.38 15.97 -6.71
CA LEU A 269 3.81 16.07 -6.37
C LEU A 269 4.48 17.33 -6.92
N GLY A 270 4.02 17.87 -8.06
CA GLY A 270 4.73 18.91 -8.83
C GLY A 270 4.88 20.26 -8.13
N LYS A 271 4.11 20.57 -7.08
CA LYS A 271 4.36 21.75 -6.23
C LYS A 271 5.51 21.57 -5.24
N THR A 272 6.13 20.38 -5.19
CA THR A 272 7.15 20.00 -4.20
C THR A 272 8.55 19.97 -4.81
N MET A 273 8.65 19.74 -6.11
CA MET A 273 9.90 19.72 -6.84
C MET A 273 9.80 20.81 -7.89
N GLY A 274 10.54 21.91 -7.74
CA GLY A 274 10.61 23.01 -8.72
C GLY A 274 11.27 22.60 -10.03
N LEU A 275 10.91 21.43 -10.56
CA LEU A 275 11.33 20.93 -11.85
C LEU A 275 10.39 21.54 -12.88
N HIS A 276 10.97 22.36 -13.76
CA HIS A 276 10.32 22.79 -14.98
C HIS A 276 9.85 21.53 -15.74
N PRO A 277 8.56 21.41 -16.09
CA PRO A 277 8.10 20.30 -16.89
C PRO A 277 8.66 20.53 -18.29
N LEU A 278 9.69 19.75 -18.65
CA LEU A 278 10.38 19.59 -19.95
C LEU A 278 11.90 19.62 -19.75
N VAL A 279 12.47 18.50 -19.28
CA VAL A 279 13.77 17.98 -19.74
C VAL A 279 13.66 16.47 -19.82
#